data_AF-A0A151JRS4-F1
#
_entry.id   AF-A0A151JRS4-F1
#
_cell.length_a   1.000
_cell.length_b   1.000
_cell.length_c   1.000
_cell.angle_alpha   90.00
_cell.angle_beta   90.00
_cell.angle_gamma   90.00
#
_symmetry.space_group_name_H-M   'P 1'
#
loop_
_entity.id
_entity.type
_entity.pdbx_description
1 polymer ?
#
loop_
_entity_poly.entity_id
_entity_poly.type
_entity_poly.pdbx_seq_one_letter_code
_entity_poly.pdbx_strand_id
1 'polypeptide(L)'
;MAGLSMVDEFAKCAKLQRRCNHVENILKENMNQRLNQKIKLQMLLIYSFRVLNGALILWLWYMYKDKPVIVFSDDLLWPIQNFLSWPCQHKNAISLLIWLIITRLGISACKKLCVI
;
A
#
# COMPACT_ATOMS: atom_id res chain seq x y z
N MET A 1 54.21 -42.34 -5.44
CA MET A 1 52.85 -42.58 -5.95
C MET A 1 51.79 -42.09 -4.95
N ALA A 2 51.83 -40.82 -4.54
CA ALA A 2 50.89 -40.25 -3.54
C ALA A 2 50.00 -39.11 -4.09
N GLY A 3 50.29 -38.61 -5.30
CA GLY A 3 49.54 -37.50 -5.91
C GLY A 3 48.16 -37.87 -6.47
N LEU A 4 47.91 -39.15 -6.76
CA LEU A 4 46.61 -39.62 -7.30
C LEU A 4 45.51 -39.61 -6.23
N SER A 5 45.84 -39.85 -4.96
CA SER A 5 44.86 -39.89 -3.86
C SER A 5 44.30 -38.51 -3.53
N MET A 6 45.17 -37.49 -3.48
CA MET A 6 44.76 -36.14 -3.12
C MET A 6 43.85 -35.52 -4.20
N VAL A 7 44.18 -35.75 -5.48
CA VAL A 7 43.37 -35.27 -6.63
C VAL A 7 42.02 -35.97 -6.69
N ASP A 8 41.95 -37.27 -6.40
CA ASP A 8 40.68 -38.00 -6.38
C ASP A 8 39.78 -37.55 -5.21
N GLU A 9 40.36 -37.28 -4.05
CA GLU A 9 39.65 -36.66 -2.92
C GLU A 9 39.13 -35.26 -3.25
N PHE A 10 39.94 -34.41 -3.91
CA PHE A 10 39.47 -33.11 -4.40
C PHE A 10 38.37 -33.24 -5.45
N ALA A 11 38.47 -34.21 -6.36
CA ALA A 11 37.42 -34.46 -7.35
C ALA A 11 36.11 -34.90 -6.67
N LYS A 12 36.20 -35.71 -5.62
CA LYS A 12 35.05 -36.16 -4.82
C LYS A 12 34.42 -35.00 -4.04
N CYS A 13 35.23 -34.16 -3.41
CA CYS A 13 34.78 -32.95 -2.71
C CYS A 13 34.15 -31.93 -3.67
N ALA A 14 34.76 -31.67 -4.82
CA ALA A 14 34.20 -30.77 -5.84
C ALA A 14 32.88 -31.29 -6.41
N LYS A 15 32.74 -32.61 -6.58
CA LYS A 15 31.48 -33.25 -6.99
C LYS A 15 30.40 -33.11 -5.91
N LEU A 16 30.77 -33.23 -4.63
CA LEU A 16 29.87 -33.02 -3.51
C LEU A 16 29.42 -31.55 -3.44
N GLN A 17 30.36 -30.60 -3.57
CA GLN A 17 30.08 -29.16 -3.58
C GLN A 17 29.13 -28.77 -4.71
N ARG A 18 29.32 -29.31 -5.93
CA ARG A 18 28.38 -29.09 -7.04
C ARG A 18 26.97 -29.61 -6.73
N ARG A 19 26.86 -30.76 -6.07
CA ARG A 19 25.56 -31.31 -5.65
C ARG A 19 24.91 -30.44 -4.58
N CYS A 20 25.66 -29.99 -3.57
CA CYS A 20 25.15 -29.07 -2.56
C CYS A 20 24.67 -27.77 -3.18
N ASN A 21 25.48 -27.14 -4.04
CA ASN A 21 25.09 -25.91 -4.75
C ASN A 21 23.86 -26.10 -5.63
N HIS A 22 23.71 -27.27 -6.26
CA HIS A 22 22.53 -27.58 -7.07
C HIS A 22 21.26 -27.67 -6.21
N VAL A 23 21.32 -28.37 -5.08
CA VAL A 23 20.19 -28.47 -4.14
C VAL A 23 19.86 -27.11 -3.52
N GLU A 24 20.86 -26.31 -3.16
CA GLU A 24 20.67 -24.95 -2.64
C GLU A 24 20.00 -24.04 -3.67
N ASN A 25 20.42 -24.12 -4.94
CA ASN A 25 19.79 -23.36 -6.02
C ASN A 25 18.32 -23.76 -6.22
N ILE A 26 18.01 -25.06 -6.23
CA ILE A 26 16.62 -25.54 -6.32
C ILE A 26 15.79 -25.03 -5.13
N LEU A 27 16.34 -25.09 -3.91
CA LEU A 27 15.63 -24.62 -2.73
C LEU A 27 15.36 -23.11 -2.82
N LYS A 28 16.37 -22.33 -3.21
CA LYS A 28 16.25 -20.88 -3.37
C LYS A 28 15.25 -20.50 -4.45
N GLU A 29 15.23 -21.21 -5.56
CA GLU A 29 14.26 -21.02 -6.64
C GLU A 29 12.83 -21.31 -6.17
N ASN A 30 12.61 -22.43 -5.48
CA ASN A 30 11.32 -22.76 -4.89
C ASN A 30 10.84 -21.72 -3.86
N MET A 31 11.74 -21.24 -2.99
CA MET A 31 11.43 -20.17 -2.03
C MET A 31 11.06 -18.87 -2.75
N ASN A 32 11.84 -18.46 -3.74
CA ASN A 32 11.57 -17.27 -4.53
C ASN A 32 10.25 -17.38 -5.28
N GLN A 33 9.91 -18.54 -5.84
CA GLN A 33 8.64 -18.77 -6.52
C GLN A 33 7.45 -18.61 -5.56
N ARG A 34 7.54 -19.19 -4.35
CA ARG A 34 6.52 -19.04 -3.30
C ARG A 34 6.38 -17.59 -2.83
N LEU A 35 7.50 -16.89 -2.64
CA LEU A 35 7.49 -15.47 -2.25
C LEU A 35 6.90 -14.60 -3.36
N ASN A 36 7.28 -14.83 -4.62
CA ASN A 36 6.77 -14.09 -5.76
C ASN A 36 5.26 -14.29 -5.94
N GLN A 37 4.75 -15.51 -5.73
CA GLN A 37 3.30 -15.76 -5.73
C GLN A 37 2.57 -14.96 -4.63
N LYS A 38 3.11 -14.93 -3.41
CA LYS A 38 2.54 -14.14 -2.31
C LYS A 38 2.55 -12.64 -2.63
N ILE A 39 3.67 -12.12 -3.11
CA ILE A 39 3.81 -10.70 -3.49
C ILE A 39 2.84 -10.35 -4.62
N LYS A 40 2.74 -11.20 -5.65
CA LYS A 40 1.80 -10.99 -6.76
C LYS A 40 0.35 -10.88 -6.27
N LEU A 41 -0.04 -11.73 -5.33
CA LEU A 41 -1.38 -11.74 -4.76
C LEU A 41 -1.62 -10.50 -3.88
N GLN A 42 -0.65 -10.11 -3.06
CA GLN A 42 -0.71 -8.86 -2.28
C GLN A 42 -0.83 -7.63 -3.19
N MET A 43 -0.03 -7.57 -4.26
CA MET A 43 -0.06 -6.47 -5.22
C MET A 43 -1.42 -6.37 -5.92
N LEU A 44 -2.00 -7.50 -6.33
CA LEU A 44 -3.34 -7.55 -6.91
C LEU A 44 -4.41 -7.01 -5.94
N LEU A 45 -4.37 -7.43 -4.68
CA LEU A 45 -5.31 -6.96 -3.66
C LEU A 45 -5.16 -5.45 -3.43
N ILE A 46 -3.92 -4.97 -3.20
CA ILE A 46 -3.64 -3.55 -2.97
C ILE A 46 -4.13 -2.71 -4.16
N TYR A 47 -3.85 -3.16 -5.38
CA TYR A 47 -4.28 -2.46 -6.59
C TYR A 47 -5.81 -2.43 -6.70
N SER A 48 -6.48 -3.55 -6.45
CA SER A 48 -7.95 -3.65 -6.47
C SER A 48 -8.59 -2.73 -5.45
N PHE A 49 -8.11 -2.74 -4.19
CA PHE A 49 -8.60 -1.84 -3.16
C PHE A 49 -8.35 -0.37 -3.49
N ARG A 50 -7.22 -0.05 -4.14
CA ARG A 50 -6.91 1.32 -4.55
C ARG A 50 -7.88 1.81 -5.63
N VAL A 51 -8.17 0.98 -6.63
CA VAL A 51 -9.15 1.29 -7.68
C VAL A 51 -10.55 1.44 -7.08
N LEU A 52 -10.97 0.53 -6.20
CA LEU A 52 -12.26 0.60 -5.50
C LEU A 52 -12.40 1.88 -4.67
N ASN A 53 -11.37 2.28 -3.93
CA ASN A 53 -11.38 3.54 -3.18
C ASN A 53 -11.50 4.75 -4.12
N GLY A 54 -10.78 4.77 -5.24
CA GLY A 54 -10.90 5.83 -6.24
C GLY A 54 -12.31 5.92 -6.83
N ALA A 55 -12.89 4.78 -7.18
CA ALA A 55 -14.27 4.70 -7.68
C ALA A 55 -15.28 5.18 -6.64
N LEU A 56 -15.12 4.80 -5.36
CA LEU A 56 -15.95 5.31 -4.26
C LEU A 56 -15.85 6.83 -4.12
N ILE A 57 -14.64 7.41 -4.20
CA ILE A 57 -14.46 8.87 -4.13
C ILE A 57 -15.17 9.56 -5.30
N LEU A 58 -15.02 9.02 -6.52
CA LEU A 58 -15.71 9.55 -7.71
C LEU A 58 -17.24 9.42 -7.58
N TRP A 59 -17.71 8.29 -7.06
CA TRP A 59 -19.13 8.05 -6.80
C TRP A 59 -19.69 9.04 -5.77
N LEU A 60 -18.98 9.23 -4.66
CA LEU A 60 -19.34 10.23 -3.65
C LEU A 60 -19.33 11.64 -4.25
N TRP A 61 -18.35 11.97 -5.07
CA TRP A 61 -18.31 13.27 -5.76
C TRP A 61 -19.49 13.46 -6.69
N TYR A 62 -19.93 12.42 -7.41
CA TYR A 62 -21.09 12.49 -8.27
C TYR A 62 -22.40 12.65 -7.48
N MET A 63 -22.59 11.87 -6.41
CA MET A 63 -23.82 11.86 -5.61
C MET A 63 -23.98 13.10 -4.71
N TYR A 64 -22.89 13.66 -4.19
CA TYR A 64 -22.92 14.75 -3.20
C TYR A 64 -22.54 16.12 -3.77
N LYS A 65 -22.62 16.29 -5.09
CA LYS A 65 -22.42 17.60 -5.73
C LYS A 65 -23.37 18.68 -5.20
N ASP A 66 -24.59 18.30 -4.82
CA ASP A 66 -25.68 19.25 -4.56
C ASP A 66 -26.19 19.30 -3.11
N LYS A 67 -25.55 18.60 -2.15
CA LYS A 67 -26.03 18.56 -0.75
C LYS A 67 -24.96 19.00 0.26
N PRO A 68 -25.05 20.22 0.82
CA PRO A 68 -24.22 20.64 1.95
C PRO A 68 -24.67 19.91 3.23
N VAL A 69 -23.76 19.20 3.90
CA VAL A 69 -24.10 18.42 5.12
C VAL A 69 -23.94 19.23 6.40
N ILE A 70 -23.20 20.33 6.37
CA ILE A 70 -23.01 21.18 7.55
C ILE A 70 -23.06 22.63 7.09
N VAL A 71 -24.12 23.34 7.47
CA VAL A 71 -24.27 24.78 7.27
C VAL A 71 -23.78 25.44 8.55
N PHE A 72 -22.65 26.15 8.48
CA PHE A 72 -22.20 26.98 9.60
C PHE A 72 -22.79 28.38 9.45
N SER A 73 -23.40 28.90 10.52
CA SER A 73 -24.07 30.21 10.52
C SER A 73 -23.10 31.39 10.53
N ASP A 74 -21.87 31.19 10.98
CA ASP A 74 -20.91 32.27 11.18
C ASP A 74 -19.68 32.13 10.27
N ASP A 75 -19.09 33.28 9.91
CA ASP A 75 -17.87 33.46 9.10
C ASP A 75 -16.59 32.91 9.77
N LEU A 76 -16.70 31.84 10.56
CA LEU A 76 -15.62 31.21 11.32
C LEU A 76 -14.49 30.64 10.46
N LEU A 77 -14.71 30.48 9.14
CA LEU A 77 -13.80 29.79 8.22
C LEU A 77 -13.08 30.74 7.25
N TRP A 78 -13.14 32.05 7.47
CA TRP A 78 -12.36 33.01 6.69
C TRP A 78 -10.86 32.85 6.99
N PRO A 79 -9.97 32.72 5.99
CA PRO A 79 -10.15 32.86 4.53
C PRO A 79 -10.27 31.53 3.75
N ILE A 80 -10.22 30.37 4.41
CA ILE A 80 -10.14 29.04 3.77
C ILE A 80 -11.51 28.56 3.23
N GLN A 81 -12.57 29.29 3.54
CA GLN A 81 -13.95 29.00 3.17
C GLN A 81 -14.18 28.73 1.67
N ASN A 82 -13.49 29.44 0.77
CA ASN A 82 -13.58 29.20 -0.67
C ASN A 82 -13.01 27.83 -1.09
N PHE A 83 -11.97 27.35 -0.40
CA PHE A 83 -11.42 26.04 -0.64
C PHE A 83 -12.26 24.93 0.02
N LEU A 84 -12.85 25.22 1.19
CA LEU A 84 -13.71 24.28 1.92
C LEU A 84 -15.12 24.12 1.32
N SER A 85 -15.60 25.10 0.56
CA SER A 85 -16.92 25.07 -0.08
C SER A 85 -16.88 24.37 -1.44
N TRP A 86 -15.78 24.43 -2.19
CA TRP A 86 -15.64 23.72 -3.47
C TRP A 86 -15.76 22.20 -3.26
N PRO A 87 -16.73 21.45 -3.84
CA PRO A 87 -17.65 21.69 -4.98
C PRO A 87 -19.09 22.15 -4.68
N CYS A 88 -19.50 22.33 -3.43
CA CYS A 88 -20.81 22.89 -3.08
C CYS A 88 -20.81 24.43 -3.30
N GLN A 89 -21.69 24.93 -4.16
CA GLN A 89 -21.80 26.38 -4.45
C GLN A 89 -22.46 27.22 -3.33
N HIS A 90 -22.53 26.70 -2.10
CA HIS A 90 -23.16 27.38 -0.95
C HIS A 90 -22.11 28.04 -0.06
N LYS A 91 -22.31 29.33 0.23
CA LYS A 91 -21.51 30.09 1.21
C LYS A 91 -21.64 29.44 2.59
N ASN A 92 -20.54 29.33 3.32
CA ASN A 92 -20.46 28.83 4.70
C ASN A 92 -20.78 27.33 4.91
N ALA A 93 -20.73 26.51 3.86
CA ALA A 93 -20.88 25.06 3.97
C ALA A 93 -19.57 24.30 3.74
N ILE A 94 -19.29 23.29 4.57
CA ILE A 94 -18.19 22.35 4.34
C ILE A 94 -18.72 21.23 3.45
N SER A 95 -18.06 20.99 2.30
CA SER A 95 -18.39 19.83 1.48
C SER A 95 -18.12 18.54 2.25
N LEU A 96 -19.02 17.56 2.13
CA LEU A 96 -18.86 16.22 2.71
C LEU A 96 -17.52 15.58 2.41
N LEU A 97 -16.98 15.81 1.22
CA LEU A 97 -15.69 15.26 0.81
C LEU A 97 -14.55 15.82 1.67
N ILE A 98 -14.60 17.12 1.96
CA ILE A 98 -13.60 17.80 2.75
C ILE A 98 -13.73 17.40 4.22
N TRP A 99 -14.95 17.24 4.72
CA TRP A 99 -15.20 16.68 6.05
C TRP A 99 -14.67 15.24 6.19
N LEU A 100 -14.89 14.39 5.18
CA LEU A 100 -14.35 13.03 5.15
C LEU A 100 -12.82 13.01 5.09
N ILE A 101 -12.20 13.93 4.34
CA ILE A 101 -10.74 14.06 4.31
C ILE A 101 -10.20 14.50 5.67
N ILE A 102 -10.81 15.52 6.30
CA ILE A 102 -10.39 16.03 7.62
C ILE A 102 -10.54 14.94 8.69
N THR A 103 -11.66 14.23 8.73
CA THR A 103 -11.87 13.14 9.69
C THR A 103 -10.90 11.98 9.47
N ARG A 104 -10.66 11.57 8.21
CA ARG A 104 -9.64 10.56 7.88
C ARG A 104 -8.24 11.00 8.33
N LEU A 105 -7.88 12.26 8.09
CA LEU A 105 -6.59 12.82 8.49
C LEU A 105 -6.46 12.88 10.01
N GLY A 106 -7.50 13.34 10.71
CA GLY A 106 -7.57 13.40 12.16
C GLY A 106 -7.45 12.01 12.81
N ILE A 107 -8.20 11.02 12.31
CA ILE A 107 -8.10 9.63 12.78
C ILE A 107 -6.70 9.07 12.52
N SER A 108 -6.09 9.37 11.37
CA SER A 108 -4.72 8.93 11.07
C SER A 108 -3.69 9.59 11.98
N ALA A 109 -3.85 10.87 12.31
CA ALA A 109 -2.97 11.58 13.23
C ALA A 109 -3.12 11.04 14.65
N CYS A 110 -4.35 10.81 15.10
CA CYS A 110 -4.65 10.22 16.41
C CYS A 110 -4.10 8.79 16.53
N LYS A 111 -4.23 7.96 15.47
CA LYS A 111 -3.64 6.62 15.42
C LYS A 111 -2.11 6.67 15.47
N LYS A 112 -1.47 7.67 14.85
CA LYS A 112 -0.01 7.87 14.96
C LYS A 112 0.40 8.31 16.38
N LEU A 113 -0.42 9.12 17.05
CA LEU A 113 -0.16 9.55 18.43
C LEU A 113 -0.33 8.39 19.44
N CYS A 114 -1.29 7.49 19.21
CA CYS A 114 -1.60 6.38 20.11
C CYS A 114 -0.66 5.17 19.96
N VAL A 115 0.25 5.18 18.97
CA VAL A 115 1.26 4.13 18.72
C VAL A 115 2.66 4.54 19.20
N ILE A 116 2.80 5.73 19.78
CA ILE A 116 3.98 6.19 20.53
C ILE A 116 3.71 5.93 22.02
#